data_AF-A0A4Q3YA87-F1
#
_entry.id   AF-A0A4Q3YA87-F1
#
_cell.length_a   1.000
_cell.length_b   1.000
_cell.length_c   1.000
_cell.angle_alpha   90.00
_cell.angle_beta   90.00
_cell.angle_gamma   90.00
#
_symmetry.space_group_name_H-M   'P 1'
#
loop_
_entity.id
_entity.type
_entity.pdbx_description
1 polymer ?
#
loop_
_entity_poly.entity_id
_entity_poly.type
_entity_poly.pdbx_seq_one_letter_code
_entity_poly.pdbx_strand_id
1 'polypeptide(L)'
;MKLDVSPVVGTDRALIGEFYIDVSFGSGDGSSFEGAASNFIDSNDQDYTGTLIISGGRIFRLVNPAEGDTLDSFIDGNLTSPTGEVISIDGLTIGDFYGLGYTFVLGDILGDATVDGVAADLTGEFLGAQAAP
;
A
#
# COMPACT_ATOMS: atom_id res chain seq x y z
N MET A 1 -6.76 2.39 -1.18
CA MET A 1 -5.35 2.82 -1.32
C MET A 1 -5.26 3.77 -2.50
N LYS A 2 -4.43 4.81 -2.39
CA LYS A 2 -4.07 5.72 -3.48
C LYS A 2 -2.55 5.63 -3.69
N LEU A 3 -2.13 5.57 -4.94
CA LEU A 3 -0.73 5.61 -5.35
C LEU A 3 -0.54 6.79 -6.31
N ASP A 4 0.54 7.53 -6.14
CA ASP A 4 0.99 8.55 -7.07
C ASP A 4 2.34 8.10 -7.64
N VAL A 5 2.34 7.82 -8.94
CA VAL A 5 3.53 7.35 -9.68
C VAL A 5 4.01 8.48 -10.59
N SER A 6 5.26 8.90 -10.43
CA SER A 6 5.80 10.07 -11.10
C SER A 6 7.07 9.72 -11.89
N PRO A 7 6.96 9.30 -13.16
CA PRO A 7 8.12 9.00 -14.01
C PRO A 7 8.90 10.27 -14.40
N VAL A 8 8.23 11.43 -14.38
CA VAL A 8 8.82 12.76 -14.59
C VAL A 8 8.10 13.76 -13.68
N VAL A 9 8.82 14.74 -13.16
CA VAL A 9 8.27 15.83 -12.33
C VAL A 9 7.06 16.48 -13.02
N GLY A 10 5.89 16.43 -12.39
CA GLY A 10 4.65 17.03 -12.88
C GLY A 10 3.79 16.16 -13.80
N THR A 11 4.07 14.85 -13.87
CA THR A 11 3.26 13.85 -14.61
C THR A 11 2.67 12.78 -13.69
N ASP A 12 2.28 13.18 -12.49
CA ASP A 12 1.76 12.28 -11.46
C ASP A 12 0.57 11.48 -12.00
N ARG A 13 0.71 10.16 -11.99
CA ARG A 13 -0.38 9.25 -12.28
C ARG A 13 -0.95 8.76 -10.96
N ALA A 14 -2.14 9.26 -10.63
CA ALA A 14 -2.90 8.79 -9.49
C ALA A 14 -3.63 7.49 -9.83
N LEU A 15 -3.37 6.43 -9.07
CA LEU A 15 -4.09 5.16 -9.12
C LEU A 15 -4.83 4.95 -7.79
N ILE A 16 -6.11 4.62 -7.84
CA ILE A 16 -6.92 4.31 -6.67
C ILE A 16 -7.32 2.84 -6.75
N GLY A 17 -6.97 2.07 -5.73
CA GLY A 17 -7.28 0.64 -5.64
C GLY A 17 -7.90 0.24 -4.32
N GLU A 18 -8.45 -0.97 -4.30
CA GLU A 18 -8.90 -1.64 -3.10
C GLU A 18 -7.70 -2.21 -2.35
N PHE A 19 -7.71 -2.08 -1.02
CA PHE A 19 -6.64 -2.51 -0.15
C PHE A 19 -7.20 -3.46 0.90
N TYR A 20 -6.54 -4.59 1.07
CA TYR A 20 -6.92 -5.62 2.01
C TYR A 20 -5.70 -6.11 2.78
N ILE A 21 -5.84 -6.22 4.10
CA ILE A 21 -4.84 -6.83 4.96
C ILE A 21 -5.49 -7.82 5.93
N ASP A 22 -4.82 -8.95 6.13
CA ASP A 22 -5.09 -9.91 7.18
C ASP A 22 -4.10 -9.71 8.32
N VAL A 23 -4.63 -9.40 9.50
CA VAL A 23 -3.81 -9.10 10.68
C VAL A 23 -3.85 -10.27 11.65
N SER A 24 -2.66 -10.79 11.99
CA SER A 24 -2.47 -11.84 12.98
C SER A 24 -1.83 -11.30 14.25
N PHE A 25 -2.64 -11.20 15.30
CA PHE A 25 -2.19 -10.67 16.58
C PHE A 25 -1.58 -11.77 17.48
N GLY A 26 -0.24 -11.85 17.51
CA GLY A 26 0.52 -12.73 18.40
C GLY A 26 0.87 -12.11 19.77
N SER A 27 1.68 -12.81 20.56
CA SER A 27 2.28 -12.30 21.80
C SER A 27 3.73 -11.86 21.56
N GLY A 28 4.19 -10.80 22.23
CA GLY A 28 5.52 -10.21 21.97
C GLY A 28 5.62 -9.70 20.53
N ASP A 29 6.73 -9.99 19.87
CA ASP A 29 7.01 -9.58 18.47
C ASP A 29 6.34 -10.48 17.42
N GLY A 30 5.51 -11.44 17.85
CA GLY A 30 4.84 -12.39 16.96
C GLY A 30 3.61 -11.83 16.23
N SER A 31 3.44 -10.50 16.17
CA SER A 31 2.34 -9.88 15.45
C SER A 31 2.75 -9.57 14.03
N SER A 32 1.96 -10.04 13.07
CA SER A 32 2.26 -9.88 11.65
C SER A 32 1.00 -9.52 10.86
N PHE A 33 1.21 -9.03 9.64
CA PHE A 33 0.13 -8.90 8.66
C PHE A 33 0.65 -9.21 7.26
N GLU A 34 -0.28 -9.62 6.41
CA GLU A 34 -0.08 -9.84 4.98
C GLU A 34 -1.33 -9.36 4.24
N GLY A 35 -1.27 -9.21 2.93
CA GLY A 35 -2.43 -8.71 2.20
C GLY A 35 -2.18 -8.51 0.72
N ALA A 36 -3.09 -7.76 0.12
CA ALA A 36 -2.99 -7.37 -1.28
C ALA A 36 -3.72 -6.05 -1.56
N ALA A 37 -3.33 -5.39 -2.63
CA ALA A 37 -4.09 -4.33 -3.26
C ALA A 37 -4.40 -4.66 -4.72
N SER A 38 -5.63 -4.39 -5.15
CA SER A 38 -6.14 -4.74 -6.48
C SER A 38 -7.21 -3.76 -6.95
N ASN A 39 -7.82 -4.01 -8.11
CA ASN A 39 -8.93 -3.21 -8.67
C ASN A 39 -8.56 -1.72 -8.80
N PHE A 40 -7.37 -1.46 -9.33
CA PHE A 40 -6.86 -0.12 -9.51
C PHE A 40 -7.53 0.58 -10.69
N ILE A 41 -7.90 1.84 -10.50
CA ILE A 41 -8.38 2.75 -11.55
C ILE A 41 -7.53 4.03 -11.57
N ASP A 42 -7.37 4.64 -12.73
CA ASP A 42 -6.78 5.98 -12.83
C ASP A 42 -7.81 7.11 -12.80
N SER A 43 -7.34 8.35 -12.91
CA SER A 43 -8.19 9.55 -12.93
C SER A 43 -9.12 9.67 -14.14
N ASN A 44 -8.97 8.80 -15.15
CA ASN A 44 -9.80 8.72 -16.35
C ASN A 44 -10.72 7.49 -16.32
N ASP A 45 -10.94 6.91 -15.13
CA ASP A 45 -11.74 5.70 -14.91
C ASP A 45 -11.27 4.50 -15.75
N GLN A 46 -9.97 4.41 -16.03
CA GLN A 46 -9.39 3.27 -16.73
C GLN A 46 -8.96 2.19 -15.75
N ASP A 47 -9.47 0.97 -15.94
CA ASP A 47 -9.16 -0.18 -15.09
C ASP A 47 -7.76 -0.75 -15.37
N TYR A 48 -6.98 -0.95 -14.31
CA TYR A 48 -5.70 -1.65 -14.35
C TYR A 48 -5.90 -3.09 -13.90
N THR A 49 -5.23 -4.01 -14.57
CA THR A 49 -5.16 -5.42 -14.16
C THR A 49 -3.89 -5.68 -13.37
N GLY A 50 -3.91 -6.70 -12.52
CA GLY A 50 -2.79 -7.05 -11.66
C GLY A 50 -3.12 -6.92 -10.18
N THR A 51 -2.13 -7.16 -9.34
CA THR A 51 -2.26 -7.15 -7.88
C THR A 51 -0.92 -6.80 -7.29
N LEU A 52 -0.93 -5.96 -6.27
CA LEU A 52 0.23 -5.68 -5.43
C LEU A 52 0.11 -6.56 -4.19
N ILE A 53 1.16 -7.29 -3.87
CA ILE A 53 1.21 -8.18 -2.71
C ILE A 53 1.84 -7.43 -1.56
N ILE A 54 1.22 -7.54 -0.39
CA ILE A 54 1.71 -6.96 0.86
C ILE A 54 2.31 -8.10 1.67
N SER A 55 3.61 -8.02 1.98
CA SER A 55 4.34 -9.12 2.58
C SER A 55 5.32 -8.67 3.66
N GLY A 56 5.72 -9.61 4.53
CA GLY A 56 6.67 -9.34 5.60
C GLY A 56 6.17 -8.34 6.64
N GLY A 57 4.85 -8.18 6.78
CA GLY A 57 4.27 -7.17 7.66
C GLY A 57 4.56 -7.41 9.13
N ARG A 58 5.01 -6.37 9.82
CA ARG A 58 5.37 -6.34 11.24
C ARG A 58 4.51 -5.34 11.98
N ILE A 59 4.17 -5.63 13.23
CA ILE A 59 3.39 -4.74 14.09
C ILE A 59 4.15 -4.49 15.40
N PHE A 60 4.49 -3.23 15.64
CA PHE A 60 5.27 -2.77 16.78
C PHE A 60 4.36 -2.25 17.89
N ARG A 61 3.74 -3.17 18.64
CA ARG A 61 2.73 -2.82 19.67
C ARG A 61 3.22 -1.93 20.82
N LEU A 62 4.53 -1.83 21.02
CA LEU A 62 5.13 -1.05 22.10
C LEU A 62 5.53 0.36 21.65
N VAL A 63 5.44 0.66 20.36
CA VAL A 63 5.73 1.99 19.82
C VAL A 63 4.54 2.91 20.11
N ASN A 64 4.83 4.12 20.57
CA ASN A 64 3.84 5.18 20.68
C ASN A 64 3.60 5.74 19.26
N PRO A 65 2.38 5.65 18.69
CA PRO A 65 2.11 6.16 17.35
C PRO A 65 2.35 7.68 17.20
N ALA A 66 2.43 8.42 18.31
CA ALA A 66 2.84 9.84 18.26
C ALA A 66 4.36 10.05 18.06
N GLU A 67 5.17 8.99 18.18
CA GLU A 67 6.63 9.02 18.10
C GLU A 67 7.20 8.21 16.93
N GLY A 68 6.42 7.31 16.33
CA GLY A 68 6.78 6.56 15.13
C GLY A 68 5.72 5.55 14.72
N ASP A 69 5.91 4.94 13.55
CA ASP A 69 4.96 4.00 12.97
C ASP A 69 4.85 2.71 13.78
N THR A 70 3.62 2.24 13.96
CA THR A 70 3.31 0.99 14.67
C THR A 70 3.18 -0.22 13.74
N LEU A 71 3.32 -0.04 12.43
CA LEU A 71 3.43 -1.13 11.46
C LEU A 71 4.36 -0.78 10.29
N ASP A 72 4.98 -1.81 9.71
CA ASP A 72 5.61 -1.71 8.40
C ASP A 72 5.46 -3.01 7.59
N SER A 73 5.56 -2.94 6.27
CA SER A 73 5.63 -4.10 5.37
C SER A 73 6.19 -3.74 4.01
N PHE A 74 6.50 -4.75 3.19
CA PHE A 74 6.80 -4.56 1.78
C PHE A 74 5.52 -4.63 0.94
N ILE A 75 5.48 -3.85 -0.14
CA ILE A 75 4.44 -3.93 -1.16
C ILE A 75 5.08 -3.98 -2.55
N ASP A 76 4.81 -5.05 -3.29
CA ASP A 76 5.42 -5.26 -4.60
C ASP A 76 4.45 -5.93 -5.58
N GLY A 77 4.63 -5.67 -6.88
CA GLY A 77 3.83 -6.29 -7.92
C GLY A 77 3.81 -5.51 -9.22
N ASN A 78 3.00 -5.97 -10.18
CA ASN A 78 2.83 -5.32 -11.48
C ASN A 78 1.37 -4.94 -11.69
N LEU A 79 1.16 -3.73 -12.20
CA LEU A 79 -0.12 -3.26 -12.72
C LEU A 79 0.00 -3.08 -14.25
N THR A 80 -1.01 -3.50 -14.99
CA THR A 80 -1.05 -3.37 -16.45
C THR A 80 -2.24 -2.51 -16.84
N SER A 81 -1.99 -1.42 -17.57
CA SER A 81 -3.03 -0.50 -18.05
C SER A 81 -3.85 -1.13 -19.21
N PRO A 82 -4.99 -0.54 -19.60
CA PRO A 82 -5.75 -1.00 -20.77
C PRO A 82 -4.99 -0.92 -22.10
N THR A 83 -3.96 -0.07 -22.19
CA THR A 83 -3.11 0.05 -23.38
C THR A 83 -1.98 -0.97 -23.41
N GLY A 84 -1.83 -1.77 -22.35
CA GLY A 84 -0.77 -2.77 -22.19
C GLY A 84 0.54 -2.24 -21.60
N GLU A 85 0.55 -0.97 -21.13
CA GLU A 85 1.68 -0.40 -20.38
C GLU A 85 1.80 -1.13 -19.03
N VAL A 86 3.03 -1.49 -18.63
CA VAL A 86 3.28 -2.18 -17.37
C VAL A 86 3.97 -1.23 -16.39
N ILE A 87 3.39 -1.14 -15.19
CA ILE A 87 3.93 -0.43 -14.04
C ILE A 87 4.36 -1.50 -13.02
N SER A 88 5.67 -1.65 -12.83
CA SER A 88 6.23 -2.45 -11.73
C SER A 88 6.37 -1.58 -10.49
N ILE A 89 5.93 -2.08 -9.34
CA ILE A 89 5.98 -1.41 -8.03
C ILE A 89 6.85 -2.23 -7.09
N ASP A 90 7.73 -1.55 -6.38
CA ASP A 90 8.51 -2.07 -5.26
C ASP A 90 8.58 -0.99 -4.18
N GLY A 91 7.92 -1.22 -3.04
CA GLY A 91 7.77 -0.21 -2.02
C GLY A 91 7.60 -0.76 -0.61
N LEU A 92 7.42 0.17 0.31
CA LEU A 92 7.28 -0.07 1.72
C LEU A 92 6.02 0.64 2.21
N THR A 93 5.19 -0.06 2.96
CA THR A 93 4.04 0.53 3.66
C THR A 93 4.44 0.82 5.09
N ILE A 94 4.15 2.01 5.59
CA ILE A 94 4.32 2.36 7.01
C ILE A 94 3.04 2.98 7.53
N GLY A 95 2.76 2.87 8.82
CA GLY A 95 1.65 3.61 9.41
C GLY A 95 1.23 3.11 10.76
N ASP A 96 -0.05 3.33 11.07
CA ASP A 96 -0.57 3.14 12.40
C ASP A 96 -1.98 2.56 12.46
N PHE A 97 -2.22 1.81 13.55
CA PHE A 97 -3.56 1.40 13.94
C PHE A 97 -4.21 2.45 14.86
N TYR A 98 -5.44 2.84 14.51
CA TYR A 98 -6.22 3.85 15.20
C TYR A 98 -7.57 3.32 15.68
N GLY A 99 -8.21 4.09 16.57
CA GLY A 99 -9.54 3.78 17.10
C GLY A 99 -9.52 2.84 18.31
N LEU A 100 -10.64 2.81 19.05
CA LEU A 100 -10.80 1.90 20.18
C LEU A 100 -10.79 0.46 19.65
N GLY A 101 -9.80 -0.33 20.07
CA GLY A 101 -9.64 -1.71 19.61
C GLY A 101 -8.98 -1.84 18.23
N TYR A 102 -8.29 -0.81 17.74
CA TYR A 102 -7.51 -0.87 16.49
C TYR A 102 -8.37 -1.14 15.24
N THR A 103 -9.53 -0.48 15.17
CA THR A 103 -10.54 -0.69 14.12
C THR A 103 -10.22 0.00 12.80
N PHE A 104 -9.20 0.86 12.76
CA PHE A 104 -8.75 1.55 11.55
C PHE A 104 -7.24 1.42 11.41
N VAL A 105 -6.78 1.41 10.17
CA VAL A 105 -5.36 1.52 9.83
C VAL A 105 -5.19 2.64 8.81
N LEU A 106 -4.22 3.51 9.02
CA LEU A 106 -3.86 4.58 8.09
C LEU A 106 -2.35 4.61 7.96
N GLY A 107 -1.86 4.86 6.76
CA GLY A 107 -0.44 4.98 6.54
C GLY A 107 -0.07 5.40 5.14
N ASP A 108 1.23 5.44 4.92
CA ASP A 108 1.87 5.89 3.70
C ASP A 108 2.53 4.72 2.97
N ILE A 109 2.74 4.92 1.67
CA ILE A 109 3.44 4.03 0.78
C ILE A 109 4.57 4.83 0.16
N LEU A 110 5.78 4.31 0.27
CA LEU A 110 6.98 4.95 -0.23
C LEU A 110 7.82 3.91 -0.96
N GLY A 111 8.35 4.26 -2.13
CA GLY A 111 9.22 3.33 -2.85
C GLY A 111 9.53 3.79 -4.26
N ASP A 112 9.78 2.80 -5.10
CA ASP A 112 10.10 2.97 -6.51
C ASP A 112 9.03 2.32 -7.38
N ALA A 113 8.82 2.92 -8.55
CA ALA A 113 8.06 2.33 -9.64
C ALA A 113 8.90 2.28 -10.91
N THR A 114 8.56 1.38 -11.81
CA THR A 114 9.13 1.33 -13.16
C THR A 114 7.99 1.30 -14.17
N VAL A 115 7.89 2.34 -15.00
CA VAL A 115 6.87 2.49 -16.04
C VAL A 115 7.53 2.29 -17.40
N ASP A 116 7.18 1.23 -18.12
CA ASP A 116 7.79 0.86 -19.41
C ASP A 116 9.34 0.86 -19.39
N GLY A 117 9.93 0.45 -18.26
CA GLY A 117 11.38 0.41 -18.05
C GLY A 117 12.03 1.73 -17.60
N VAL A 118 11.24 2.78 -17.38
CA VAL A 118 11.71 4.06 -16.83
C VAL A 118 11.41 4.11 -15.33
N ALA A 119 12.45 4.39 -14.53
CA ALA A 119 12.30 4.56 -13.09
C ALA A 119 11.44 5.79 -12.75
N ALA A 120 10.61 5.65 -11.73
CA ALA A 120 9.66 6.63 -11.25
C ALA A 120 9.63 6.58 -9.72
N ASP A 121 9.39 7.72 -9.08
CA ASP A 121 9.12 7.74 -7.65
C ASP A 121 7.71 7.20 -7.38
N LEU A 122 7.56 6.43 -6.30
CA LEU A 122 6.27 5.98 -5.80
C LEU A 122 6.00 6.61 -4.44
N THR A 123 4.87 7.29 -4.35
CA THR A 123 4.28 7.71 -3.08
C THR A 123 2.82 7.27 -3.03
N GLY A 124 2.21 7.25 -1.86
CA GLY A 124 0.81 6.89 -1.73
C GLY A 124 0.34 6.86 -0.30
N GLU A 125 -0.95 6.61 -0.14
CA GLU A 125 -1.63 6.54 1.15
C GLU A 125 -2.59 5.34 1.14
N PHE A 126 -2.76 4.70 2.28
CA PHE A 126 -3.79 3.68 2.47
C PHE A 126 -4.59 3.96 3.72
N LEU A 127 -5.89 3.71 3.61
CA LEU A 127 -6.83 3.72 4.73
C LEU A 127 -7.59 2.39 4.67
N GLY A 128 -7.62 1.68 5.79
CA GLY A 128 -8.40 0.48 5.98
C GLY A 128 -9.25 0.59 7.24
N ALA A 129 -10.41 -0.04 7.22
CA ALA A 129 -11.25 -0.24 8.38
C ALA A 129 -11.46 -1.74 8.58
N GLN A 130 -11.59 -2.17 9.83
CA GLN A 130 -11.93 -3.54 10.16
C GLN A 130 -13.24 -3.92 9.46
N ALA A 131 -13.23 -5.02 8.72
CA ALA A 131 -14.44 -5.56 8.12
C ALA A 131 -15.46 -5.90 9.21
N ALA A 132 -16.74 -5.60 8.96
CA ALA A 132 -17.82 -6.02 9.85
C ALA A 132 -17.86 -7.56 9.92
N PRO A 133 -18.10 -8.15 11.11
CA PRO A 133 -18.19 -9.60 11.28
C PRO A 133 -19.39 -10.22 10.54
#